data_AF-A0A8X6KZZ8-F1
#
_entry.id   AF-A0A8X6KZZ8-F1
#
_cell.length_a   1.000
_cell.length_b   1.000
_cell.length_c   1.000
_cell.angle_alpha   90.00
_cell.angle_beta   90.00
_cell.angle_gamma   90.00
#
_symmetry.space_group_name_H-M   'P 1'
#
loop_
_entity.id
_entity.type
_entity.pdbx_description
1 polymer ?
#
loop_
_entity_poly.entity_id
_entity_poly.type
_entity_poly.pdbx_seq_one_letter_code
_entity_poly.pdbx_strand_id
1 'polypeptide(L)'
;MEVNIIQEGFMNSVAMYGIKYTKIIGDGDSNVYKTILDSRPYDALQVEKLECKNHLFRNFCLELKDLVKDSKVGPIILRKCLGKNILRLRKFIFSVIASIAKNKNLNNYSILQKQILNAPYHIFIDHTKCLDCLCDDDKKEKNWIPDLLESGLMYKVMHVVSNLADNSKSLLFSANNNCVEQFNSIVAKFIGGKRINFCLRGSYLARCSGAVISHNARSFMSSVHKNMYNTSPGNFVKSIERKRENDILRRKRKTSRRRCRKSLFLDKKSNKNYGVSARKPDLSESTFSQKKEWLLSTLRLSDEEMKVIERKTINQRTSPLWKEERRKRLTASDFCAICKKLPHTSCEGIIKKKLYSNFRSSAMEYGESHEGEALKSLENALGLKIRPCGLFIHPKLQYLAATPDGLVDDGIVEVKCPASCQDITPSQAISLKKFLFWKIDRFGQIHLLIAGTYRSKVSQIDADTQPGFDFGGTGNKKKGKNLVNTSFCWIK
;
A
#
# COMPACT_ATOMS: atom_id res chain seq x y z
N MET A 1 -6.34 7.57 -24.77
CA MET A 1 -7.18 8.58 -25.42
C MET A 1 -7.24 9.84 -24.57
N GLU A 2 -7.87 9.82 -23.38
CA GLU A 2 -7.94 11.02 -22.51
C GLU A 2 -6.56 11.59 -22.10
N VAL A 3 -5.62 10.73 -21.67
CA VAL A 3 -4.24 11.14 -21.33
C VAL A 3 -3.55 11.88 -22.48
N ASN A 4 -3.65 11.36 -23.70
CA ASN A 4 -3.00 11.92 -24.88
C ASN A 4 -3.62 13.27 -25.28
N ILE A 5 -4.94 13.41 -25.16
CA ILE A 5 -5.64 14.67 -25.45
C ILE A 5 -5.17 15.76 -24.46
N ILE A 6 -5.04 15.41 -23.18
CA ILE A 6 -4.54 16.37 -22.18
C ILE A 6 -3.09 16.73 -22.48
N GLN A 7 -2.23 15.75 -22.79
CA GLN A 7 -0.83 16.00 -23.17
C GLN A 7 -0.74 16.95 -24.38
N GLU A 8 -1.50 16.68 -25.44
CA GLU A 8 -1.55 17.52 -26.65
C GLU A 8 -2.02 18.95 -26.32
N GLY A 9 -3.02 19.08 -25.44
CA GLY A 9 -3.49 20.38 -24.96
C GLY A 9 -2.41 21.18 -24.22
N PHE A 10 -1.51 20.53 -23.48
CA PHE A 10 -0.35 21.19 -22.85
C PHE A 10 0.72 21.57 -23.86
N MET A 11 1.02 20.72 -24.84
CA MET A 11 2.03 21.01 -25.87
C MET A 11 1.62 22.18 -26.77
N ASN A 12 0.33 22.29 -27.09
CA ASN A 12 -0.18 23.28 -28.04
C ASN A 12 -0.72 24.56 -27.38
N SER A 13 -0.72 24.65 -26.04
CA SER A 13 -1.39 25.76 -25.33
C SER A 13 -0.83 27.14 -25.70
N VAL A 14 0.48 27.24 -25.90
CA VAL A 14 1.15 28.50 -26.27
C VAL A 14 0.80 28.89 -27.70
N ALA A 15 0.87 27.94 -28.64
CA ALA A 15 0.57 28.19 -30.05
C ALA A 15 -0.92 28.53 -30.27
N MET A 16 -1.83 27.87 -29.55
CA MET A 16 -3.28 28.05 -29.73
C MET A 16 -3.84 29.24 -28.96
N TYR A 17 -3.33 29.49 -27.75
CA TYR A 17 -3.97 30.42 -26.80
C TYR A 17 -3.02 31.45 -26.19
N GLY A 18 -1.71 31.37 -26.45
CA GLY A 18 -0.73 32.28 -25.87
C GLY A 18 -0.52 32.13 -24.36
N ILE A 19 -0.92 31.00 -23.77
CA ILE A 19 -0.84 30.77 -22.31
C ILE A 19 -0.04 29.53 -21.95
N LYS A 20 0.58 29.55 -20.77
CA LYS A 20 1.29 28.41 -20.16
C LYS A 20 0.53 27.91 -18.93
N TYR A 21 0.30 26.61 -18.86
CA TYR A 21 -0.32 25.97 -17.70
C TYR A 21 0.71 25.62 -16.64
N THR A 22 0.64 26.27 -15.47
CA THR A 22 1.59 26.03 -14.37
C THR A 22 1.19 24.85 -13.47
N LYS A 23 -0.10 24.53 -13.40
CA LYS A 23 -0.66 23.54 -12.46
C LYS A 23 -1.70 22.66 -13.14
N ILE A 24 -1.74 21.38 -12.77
CA ILE A 24 -2.79 20.45 -13.17
C ILE A 24 -3.51 19.89 -11.94
N ILE A 25 -4.84 19.86 -11.99
CA ILE A 25 -5.67 19.24 -10.96
C ILE A 25 -5.94 17.80 -11.37
N GLY A 26 -5.42 16.84 -10.61
CA GLY A 26 -5.60 15.41 -10.86
C GLY A 26 -6.41 14.73 -9.76
N ASP A 27 -6.95 13.56 -10.09
CA ASP A 27 -7.71 12.71 -9.17
C ASP A 27 -6.85 11.58 -8.58
N GLY A 28 -5.52 11.72 -8.55
CA GLY A 28 -4.62 10.75 -7.91
C GLY A 28 -4.46 9.39 -8.58
N ASP A 29 -5.30 9.05 -9.56
CA ASP A 29 -5.43 7.72 -10.15
C ASP A 29 -5.16 7.67 -11.65
N SER A 30 -4.40 8.62 -12.22
CA SER A 30 -4.14 8.67 -13.66
C SER A 30 -2.66 8.84 -14.04
N ASN A 31 -2.27 8.30 -15.20
CA ASN A 31 -0.93 8.48 -15.80
C ASN A 31 -0.70 9.89 -16.39
N VAL A 32 -1.71 10.78 -16.34
CA VAL A 32 -1.71 12.07 -17.01
C VAL A 32 -0.51 12.92 -16.61
N TYR A 33 -0.29 13.06 -15.30
CA TYR A 33 0.78 13.92 -14.80
C TYR A 33 2.17 13.43 -15.19
N LYS A 34 2.41 12.10 -15.12
CA LYS A 34 3.67 11.52 -15.57
C LYS A 34 3.92 11.79 -17.05
N THR A 35 2.89 11.61 -17.89
CA THR A 35 2.99 11.85 -19.33
C THR A 35 3.33 13.32 -19.65
N ILE A 36 2.77 14.27 -18.89
CA ILE A 36 3.07 15.71 -19.03
C ILE A 36 4.51 16.03 -18.60
N LEU A 37 4.99 15.42 -17.51
CA LEU A 37 6.37 15.60 -17.07
C LEU A 37 7.36 15.04 -18.09
N ASP A 38 7.07 13.86 -18.65
CA ASP A 38 7.90 13.21 -19.65
C ASP A 38 7.91 14.01 -20.97
N SER A 39 6.79 14.65 -21.33
CA SER A 39 6.69 15.43 -22.57
C SER A 39 7.27 16.84 -22.49
N ARG A 40 7.57 17.36 -21.29
CA ARG A 40 8.14 18.69 -21.03
C ARG A 40 7.58 19.80 -21.94
N PRO A 41 6.31 20.19 -21.78
CA PRO A 41 5.65 21.14 -22.68
C PRO A 41 6.24 22.55 -22.68
N TYR A 42 7.05 22.92 -21.67
CA TYR A 42 7.64 24.25 -21.55
C TYR A 42 9.09 24.17 -21.08
N ASP A 43 10.00 24.93 -21.70
CA ASP A 43 11.45 24.84 -21.45
C ASP A 43 11.88 25.31 -20.05
N ALA A 44 11.22 26.35 -19.51
CA ALA A 44 11.58 26.98 -18.23
C ALA A 44 10.50 26.82 -17.14
N LEU A 45 9.50 25.95 -17.35
CA LEU A 45 8.38 25.80 -16.43
C LEU A 45 7.99 24.32 -16.28
N GLN A 46 8.20 23.79 -15.08
CA GLN A 46 7.69 22.48 -14.71
C GLN A 46 6.24 22.60 -14.21
N VAL A 47 5.35 21.81 -14.81
CA VAL A 47 3.95 21.73 -14.37
C VAL A 47 3.89 21.07 -13.00
N GLU A 48 3.20 21.69 -12.05
CA GLU A 48 2.94 21.10 -10.73
C GLU A 48 1.62 20.32 -10.71
N LYS A 49 1.59 19.15 -10.08
CA LYS A 49 0.34 18.45 -9.78
C LYS A 49 -0.27 18.91 -8.46
N LEU A 50 -1.56 19.19 -8.49
CA LEU A 50 -2.42 19.33 -7.32
C LEU A 50 -3.47 18.23 -7.33
N GLU A 51 -3.75 17.64 -6.18
CA GLU A 51 -4.81 16.65 -6.06
C GLU A 51 -6.16 17.31 -5.82
N CYS A 52 -7.21 16.77 -6.43
CA CYS A 52 -8.58 17.23 -6.24
C CYS A 52 -9.02 17.02 -4.79
N LYS A 53 -9.39 18.10 -4.10
CA LYS A 53 -9.84 18.05 -2.70
C LYS A 53 -11.00 17.08 -2.48
N ASN A 54 -11.97 17.06 -3.39
CA ASN A 54 -13.12 16.15 -3.30
C ASN A 54 -12.69 14.69 -3.41
N HIS A 55 -11.72 14.41 -4.28
CA HIS A 55 -11.18 13.06 -4.46
C HIS A 55 -10.38 12.61 -3.22
N LEU A 56 -9.52 13.48 -2.69
CA LEU A 56 -8.76 13.21 -1.45
C LEU A 56 -9.69 12.82 -0.29
N PHE A 57 -10.73 13.61 -0.02
CA PHE A 57 -11.68 13.31 1.06
C PHE A 57 -12.56 12.10 0.77
N ARG A 58 -12.88 11.84 -0.51
CA ARG A 58 -13.60 10.63 -0.91
C ARG A 58 -12.76 9.39 -0.62
N ASN A 59 -11.50 9.37 -1.03
CA ASN A 59 -10.58 8.25 -0.80
C ASN A 59 -10.33 8.04 0.68
N PHE A 60 -10.04 9.11 1.42
CA PHE A 60 -9.90 9.09 2.88
C PHE A 60 -11.11 8.41 3.56
N CYS A 61 -12.33 8.83 3.22
CA CYS A 61 -13.53 8.21 3.79
C CYS A 61 -13.79 6.78 3.29
N LEU A 62 -13.36 6.41 2.09
CA LEU A 62 -13.53 5.05 1.55
C LEU A 62 -12.55 4.09 2.21
N GLU A 63 -11.27 4.45 2.30
CA GLU A 63 -10.24 3.64 2.95
C GLU A 63 -10.60 3.38 4.43
N LEU A 64 -11.05 4.40 5.17
CA LEU A 64 -11.52 4.20 6.54
C LEU A 64 -12.76 3.28 6.61
N LYS A 65 -13.69 3.36 5.64
CA LYS A 65 -14.84 2.45 5.59
C LYS A 65 -14.44 1.02 5.27
N ASP A 66 -13.41 0.83 4.47
CA ASP A 66 -12.90 -0.49 4.14
C ASP A 66 -12.22 -1.12 5.37
N LEU A 67 -11.49 -0.34 6.18
CA LEU A 67 -10.98 -0.79 7.49
C LEU A 67 -12.10 -1.20 8.46
N VAL A 68 -13.24 -0.50 8.44
CA VAL A 68 -14.41 -0.86 9.27
C VAL A 68 -15.00 -2.20 8.83
N LYS A 69 -15.05 -2.48 7.53
CA LYS A 69 -15.59 -3.73 6.99
C LYS A 69 -14.67 -4.92 7.16
N ASP A 70 -13.36 -4.70 7.09
CA ASP A 70 -12.37 -5.78 7.13
C ASP A 70 -12.32 -6.42 8.53
N SER A 71 -12.74 -7.69 8.60
CA SER A 71 -12.77 -8.46 9.84
C SER A 71 -11.39 -8.77 10.40
N LYS A 72 -10.34 -8.68 9.59
CA LYS A 72 -8.95 -9.00 9.97
C LYS A 72 -8.23 -7.86 10.69
N VAL A 73 -8.87 -6.69 10.80
CA VAL A 73 -8.20 -5.43 11.14
C VAL A 73 -8.41 -5.02 12.60
N GLY A 74 -9.25 -5.73 13.34
CA GLY A 74 -9.38 -5.56 14.78
C GLY A 74 -10.77 -5.91 15.32
N PRO A 75 -10.96 -5.80 16.65
CA PRO A 75 -12.22 -6.07 17.33
C PRO A 75 -13.41 -5.32 16.72
N ILE A 76 -14.57 -5.97 16.65
CA ILE A 76 -15.78 -5.40 16.05
C ILE A 76 -16.23 -4.10 16.74
N ILE A 77 -16.02 -3.99 18.05
CA ILE A 77 -16.38 -2.81 18.86
C ILE A 77 -15.59 -1.59 18.38
N LEU A 78 -14.28 -1.73 18.23
CA LEU A 78 -13.39 -0.66 17.78
C LEU A 78 -13.64 -0.28 16.32
N ARG A 79 -13.91 -1.25 15.44
CA ARG A 79 -14.31 -0.99 14.05
C ARG A 79 -15.64 -0.24 13.96
N LYS A 80 -16.63 -0.59 14.79
CA LYS A 80 -17.90 0.17 14.87
C LYS A 80 -17.68 1.59 15.41
N CYS A 81 -16.81 1.76 16.39
CA CYS A 81 -16.42 3.07 16.92
C CYS A 81 -15.80 3.96 15.81
N LEU A 82 -14.81 3.42 15.09
CA LEU A 82 -14.21 4.10 13.93
C LEU A 82 -15.29 4.51 12.92
N GLY A 83 -16.19 3.59 12.54
CA GLY A 83 -17.26 3.85 11.59
C GLY A 83 -18.19 5.01 11.96
N LYS A 84 -18.50 5.19 13.25
CA LYS A 84 -19.30 6.32 13.76
C LYS A 84 -18.54 7.66 13.64
N ASN A 85 -17.22 7.63 13.78
CA ASN A 85 -16.37 8.82 13.84
C ASN A 85 -15.77 9.27 12.49
N ILE A 86 -15.91 8.51 11.39
CA ILE A 86 -15.37 8.89 10.06
C ILE A 86 -15.81 10.29 9.60
N LEU A 87 -17.09 10.63 9.78
CA LEU A 87 -17.60 11.94 9.38
C LEU A 87 -17.16 13.06 10.33
N ARG A 88 -16.93 12.75 11.63
CA ARG A 88 -16.36 13.70 12.58
C ARG A 88 -14.91 14.03 12.21
N LEU A 89 -14.09 13.01 11.89
CA LEU A 89 -12.73 13.19 11.38
C LEU A 89 -12.70 14.09 10.14
N ARG A 90 -13.55 13.81 9.16
CA ARG A 90 -13.66 14.65 7.96
C ARG A 90 -14.03 16.09 8.31
N LYS A 91 -15.05 16.30 9.15
CA LYS A 91 -15.50 17.65 9.54
C LYS A 91 -14.40 18.43 10.26
N PHE A 92 -13.72 17.79 11.21
CA PHE A 92 -12.60 18.37 11.94
C PHE A 92 -11.47 18.80 10.99
N ILE A 93 -11.04 17.93 10.08
CA ILE A 93 -9.99 18.28 9.11
C ILE A 93 -10.46 19.44 8.20
N PHE A 94 -11.73 19.48 7.82
CA PHE A 94 -12.29 20.59 7.05
C PHE A 94 -12.28 21.92 7.82
N SER A 95 -12.61 21.93 9.11
CA SER A 95 -12.56 23.15 9.93
C SER A 95 -11.12 23.62 10.13
N VAL A 96 -10.18 22.71 10.38
CA VAL A 96 -8.75 23.01 10.48
C VAL A 96 -8.24 23.68 9.19
N ILE A 97 -8.55 23.12 8.02
CA ILE A 97 -8.16 23.71 6.73
C ILE A 97 -8.74 25.12 6.59
N ALA A 98 -10.01 25.32 6.94
CA ALA A 98 -10.67 26.62 6.83
C ALA A 98 -10.05 27.67 7.78
N SER A 99 -9.66 27.27 9.00
CA SER A 99 -8.99 28.15 9.95
C SER A 99 -7.59 28.52 9.49
N ILE A 100 -6.79 27.56 9.02
CA ILE A 100 -5.42 27.81 8.55
C ILE A 100 -5.42 28.64 7.26
N ALA A 101 -6.38 28.40 6.34
CA ALA A 101 -6.48 29.16 5.10
C ALA A 101 -6.79 30.65 5.30
N LYS A 102 -7.36 31.03 6.46
CA LYS A 102 -7.57 32.44 6.83
C LYS A 102 -6.27 33.12 7.31
N ASN A 103 -5.32 32.37 7.85
CA ASN A 103 -4.06 32.90 8.36
C ASN A 103 -3.03 33.00 7.22
N LYS A 104 -2.51 34.19 6.92
CA LYS A 104 -1.56 34.44 5.81
C LYS A 104 -0.10 34.09 6.14
N ASN A 105 0.15 33.10 7.01
CA ASN A 105 1.51 32.78 7.46
C ASN A 105 2.30 31.91 6.47
N LEU A 106 3.62 32.09 6.44
CA LEU A 106 4.57 31.47 5.50
C LEU A 106 4.78 29.95 5.72
N ASN A 107 4.28 29.37 6.82
CA ASN A 107 4.45 27.94 7.17
C ASN A 107 3.12 27.15 7.28
N ASN A 108 2.09 27.57 6.55
CA ASN A 108 0.76 26.95 6.63
C ASN A 108 0.73 25.43 6.32
N TYR A 109 1.63 24.94 5.46
CA TYR A 109 1.65 23.53 5.03
C TYR A 109 2.07 22.56 6.15
N SER A 110 3.18 22.85 6.83
CA SER A 110 3.71 22.00 7.89
C SER A 110 2.80 22.01 9.12
N ILE A 111 2.19 23.16 9.42
CA ILE A 111 1.19 23.31 10.47
C ILE A 111 -0.03 22.45 10.13
N LEU A 112 -0.59 22.56 8.92
CA LEU A 112 -1.74 21.75 8.51
C LEU A 112 -1.42 20.25 8.57
N GLN A 113 -0.26 19.83 8.09
CA GLN A 113 0.15 18.42 8.10
C GLN A 113 0.16 17.86 9.53
N LYS A 114 0.76 18.59 10.49
CA LYS A 114 0.76 18.20 11.91
C LYS A 114 -0.66 18.11 12.49
N GLN A 115 -1.53 19.05 12.14
CA GLN A 115 -2.93 19.04 12.63
C GLN A 115 -3.75 17.89 12.04
N ILE A 116 -3.54 17.53 10.77
CA ILE A 116 -4.19 16.35 10.17
C ILE A 116 -3.74 15.07 10.87
N LEU A 117 -2.43 14.93 11.16
CA LEU A 117 -1.89 13.78 11.90
C LEU A 117 -2.44 13.69 13.33
N ASN A 118 -2.77 14.82 13.95
CA ASN A 118 -3.37 14.86 15.28
C ASN A 118 -4.88 14.56 15.29
N ALA A 119 -5.56 14.63 14.14
CA ALA A 119 -7.02 14.48 14.07
C ALA A 119 -7.56 13.17 14.68
N PRO A 120 -6.93 11.99 14.51
CA PRO A 120 -7.38 10.76 15.17
C PRO A 120 -7.29 10.82 16.68
N TYR A 121 -6.21 11.37 17.23
CA TYR A 121 -6.01 11.53 18.68
C TYR A 121 -7.11 12.42 19.27
N HIS A 122 -7.34 13.58 18.66
CA HIS A 122 -8.43 14.48 19.05
C HIS A 122 -9.81 13.80 19.03
N ILE A 123 -10.15 13.08 17.96
CA ILE A 123 -11.48 12.46 17.81
C ILE A 123 -11.71 11.26 18.74
N PHE A 124 -10.65 10.55 19.12
CA PHE A 124 -10.72 9.43 20.06
C PHE A 124 -10.39 9.84 21.52
N ILE A 125 -10.43 11.16 21.79
CA ILE A 125 -10.37 11.80 23.12
C ILE A 125 -8.98 11.64 23.77
N ASP A 126 -7.94 11.88 22.98
CA ASP A 126 -6.58 12.16 23.48
C ASP A 126 -6.21 13.59 23.08
N HIS A 127 -6.37 14.49 24.05
CA HIS A 127 -6.18 15.92 23.88
C HIS A 127 -4.75 16.40 24.19
N THR A 128 -3.83 15.48 24.53
CA THR A 128 -2.45 15.79 24.94
C THR A 128 -1.65 16.59 23.91
N LYS A 129 -2.06 16.56 22.63
CA LYS A 129 -1.40 17.23 21.51
C LYS A 129 -2.32 18.20 20.75
N CYS A 130 -3.50 18.51 21.29
CA CYS A 130 -4.44 19.43 20.65
C CYS A 130 -3.95 20.88 20.72
N LEU A 131 -4.34 21.69 19.73
CA LEU A 131 -4.20 23.15 19.80
C LEU A 131 -5.39 23.71 20.57
N ASP A 132 -5.14 24.59 21.55
CA ASP A 132 -6.16 25.17 22.45
C ASP A 132 -7.34 25.83 21.71
N CYS A 133 -7.13 26.32 20.48
CA CYS A 133 -8.15 27.03 19.70
C CYS A 133 -9.15 26.12 18.95
N LEU A 134 -9.04 24.80 19.06
CA LEU A 134 -9.84 23.83 18.30
C LEU A 134 -10.44 22.70 19.17
N CYS A 135 -10.30 22.80 20.48
CA CYS A 135 -10.77 21.79 21.42
C CYS A 135 -11.88 22.36 22.32
N ASP A 136 -13.05 21.71 22.34
CA ASP A 136 -14.05 21.90 23.39
C ASP A 136 -13.84 20.76 24.39
N ASP A 137 -13.21 21.04 25.52
CA ASP A 137 -12.79 20.04 26.55
C ASP A 137 -13.97 19.42 27.34
N ASP A 138 -15.22 19.74 27.00
CA ASP A 138 -16.39 19.45 27.84
C ASP A 138 -16.96 18.02 27.72
N LYS A 139 -16.32 17.10 26.99
CA LYS A 139 -16.85 15.74 26.77
C LYS A 139 -16.06 14.66 27.49
N LYS A 140 -16.61 14.21 28.63
CA LYS A 140 -16.22 12.99 29.36
C LYS A 140 -16.58 11.70 28.60
N GLU A 141 -16.06 11.54 27.39
CA GLU A 141 -16.15 10.29 26.62
C GLU A 141 -14.95 9.37 26.95
N LYS A 142 -15.11 8.04 26.83
CA LYS A 142 -14.03 7.07 27.06
C LYS A 142 -12.89 7.32 26.07
N ASN A 143 -11.64 7.41 26.55
CA ASN A 143 -10.47 7.42 25.68
C ASN A 143 -10.31 6.04 25.01
N TRP A 144 -10.38 6.01 23.67
CA TRP A 144 -10.26 4.78 22.89
C TRP A 144 -8.85 4.54 22.36
N ILE A 145 -7.92 5.47 22.53
CA ILE A 145 -6.56 5.38 21.98
C ILE A 145 -5.79 4.15 22.50
N PRO A 146 -5.80 3.81 23.81
CA PRO A 146 -5.13 2.61 24.30
C PRO A 146 -5.65 1.33 23.62
N ASP A 147 -6.97 1.16 23.58
CA ASP A 147 -7.63 0.01 22.94
C ASP A 147 -7.33 -0.07 21.42
N LEU A 148 -7.26 1.09 20.76
CA LEU A 148 -6.95 1.18 19.32
C LEU A 148 -5.49 0.87 19.00
N LEU A 149 -4.55 1.23 19.89
CA LEU A 149 -3.13 0.92 19.77
C LEU A 149 -2.89 -0.57 20.00
N GLU A 150 -3.47 -1.15 21.05
CA GLU A 150 -3.34 -2.58 21.36
C GLU A 150 -3.90 -3.47 20.23
N SER A 151 -5.05 -3.10 19.67
CA SER A 151 -5.64 -3.83 18.55
C SER A 151 -4.91 -3.68 17.21
N GLY A 152 -3.94 -2.77 17.12
CA GLY A 152 -3.23 -2.44 15.88
C GLY A 152 -4.06 -1.66 14.85
N LEU A 153 -5.34 -1.37 15.13
CA LEU A 153 -6.23 -0.62 14.25
C LEU A 153 -5.74 0.83 14.07
N MET A 154 -5.19 1.43 15.13
CA MET A 154 -4.68 2.80 15.11
C MET A 154 -3.62 3.01 14.04
N TYR A 155 -2.69 2.07 13.86
CA TYR A 155 -1.63 2.20 12.85
C TYR A 155 -2.19 2.26 11.42
N LYS A 156 -3.26 1.50 11.13
CA LYS A 156 -3.92 1.53 9.82
C LYS A 156 -4.71 2.81 9.62
N VAL A 157 -5.38 3.32 10.66
CA VAL A 157 -6.04 4.63 10.63
C VAL A 157 -5.00 5.73 10.38
N MET A 158 -3.88 5.71 11.11
CA MET A 158 -2.78 6.66 10.95
C MET A 158 -2.14 6.59 9.57
N HIS A 159 -2.03 5.41 8.95
CA HIS A 159 -1.58 5.28 7.58
C HIS A 159 -2.50 6.03 6.59
N VAL A 160 -3.81 5.85 6.69
CA VAL A 160 -4.80 6.56 5.86
C VAL A 160 -4.75 8.08 6.09
N VAL A 161 -4.60 8.50 7.34
CA VAL A 161 -4.48 9.91 7.73
C VAL A 161 -3.17 10.52 7.22
N SER A 162 -2.06 9.79 7.29
CA SER A 162 -0.76 10.22 6.77
C SER A 162 -0.81 10.45 5.26
N ASN A 163 -1.48 9.56 4.52
CA ASN A 163 -1.67 9.73 3.07
C ASN A 163 -2.44 11.03 2.75
N LEU A 164 -3.41 11.40 3.59
CA LEU A 164 -4.12 12.68 3.46
C LEU A 164 -3.23 13.88 3.86
N ALA A 165 -2.46 13.74 4.95
CA ALA A 165 -1.56 14.77 5.46
C ALA A 165 -0.44 15.12 4.48
N ASP A 166 0.07 14.13 3.75
CA ASP A 166 1.05 14.31 2.67
C ASP A 166 0.54 15.23 1.55
N ASN A 167 -0.78 15.31 1.39
CA ASN A 167 -1.43 16.17 0.40
C ASN A 167 -1.85 17.54 0.95
N SER A 168 -1.25 18.00 2.05
CA SER A 168 -1.56 19.30 2.70
C SER A 168 -1.42 20.49 1.75
N LYS A 169 -0.43 20.48 0.84
CA LYS A 169 -0.27 21.52 -0.21
C LYS A 169 -1.51 21.62 -1.10
N SER A 170 -2.01 20.48 -1.59
CA SER A 170 -3.22 20.40 -2.42
C SER A 170 -4.48 20.81 -1.64
N LEU A 171 -4.58 20.41 -0.36
CA LEU A 171 -5.73 20.73 0.50
C LEU A 171 -5.87 22.23 0.77
N LEU A 172 -4.76 22.95 0.99
CA LEU A 172 -4.78 24.41 1.18
C LEU A 172 -5.14 25.16 -0.10
N PHE A 173 -4.68 24.67 -1.26
CA PHE A 173 -5.08 25.25 -2.54
C PHE A 173 -6.59 25.07 -2.81
N SER A 174 -7.22 24.05 -2.20
CA SER A 174 -8.66 23.78 -2.25
C SER A 174 -9.25 23.70 -3.68
N ALA A 175 -8.46 23.21 -4.63
CA ALA A 175 -8.91 22.97 -6.00
C ALA A 175 -9.85 21.75 -6.10
N ASN A 176 -10.77 21.82 -7.06
CA ASN A 176 -11.61 20.69 -7.46
C ASN A 176 -11.77 20.65 -8.99
N ASN A 177 -12.10 19.48 -9.51
CA ASN A 177 -12.31 19.22 -10.94
C ASN A 177 -13.81 19.33 -11.35
N ASN A 178 -14.70 19.74 -10.43
CA ASN A 178 -16.15 19.66 -10.61
C ASN A 178 -16.64 20.42 -11.85
N CYS A 179 -16.05 21.60 -12.13
CA CYS A 179 -16.41 22.41 -13.30
C CYS A 179 -16.15 21.64 -14.60
N VAL A 180 -14.98 21.00 -14.69
CA VAL A 180 -14.57 20.19 -15.84
C VAL A 180 -15.45 18.96 -15.98
N GLU A 181 -15.72 18.24 -14.88
CA GLU A 181 -16.64 17.10 -14.90
C GLU A 181 -18.05 17.49 -15.35
N GLN A 182 -18.55 18.64 -14.85
CA GLN A 182 -19.86 19.16 -15.22
C GLN A 182 -19.93 19.56 -16.69
N PHE A 183 -18.89 20.22 -17.20
CA PHE A 183 -18.79 20.60 -18.60
C PHE A 183 -18.69 19.36 -19.51
N ASN A 184 -17.82 18.41 -19.18
CA ASN A 184 -17.69 17.16 -19.94
C ASN A 184 -19.00 16.35 -19.97
N SER A 185 -19.79 16.39 -18.89
CA SER A 185 -21.14 15.79 -18.89
C SER A 185 -22.08 16.46 -19.89
N ILE A 186 -21.95 17.77 -20.12
CA ILE A 186 -22.73 18.51 -21.13
C ILE A 186 -22.22 18.19 -22.52
N VAL A 187 -20.90 18.21 -22.73
CA VAL A 187 -20.26 17.82 -23.99
C VAL A 187 -20.70 16.42 -24.41
N ALA A 188 -20.72 15.45 -23.51
CA ALA A 188 -21.20 14.09 -23.78
C ALA A 188 -22.66 14.05 -24.28
N LYS A 189 -23.54 14.92 -23.76
CA LYS A 189 -24.94 15.05 -24.21
C LYS A 189 -25.03 15.65 -25.60
N PHE A 190 -24.25 16.70 -25.88
CA PHE A 190 -24.19 17.35 -27.20
C PHE A 190 -23.57 16.44 -28.26
N ILE A 191 -22.60 15.62 -27.88
CA ILE A 191 -21.99 14.61 -28.75
C ILE A 191 -22.98 13.47 -29.06
N GLY A 192 -23.92 13.16 -28.15
CA GLY A 192 -25.04 12.26 -28.42
C GLY A 192 -24.77 10.77 -28.23
N GLY A 193 -23.64 10.39 -27.62
CA GLY A 193 -23.25 8.98 -27.45
C GLY A 193 -23.07 8.24 -28.79
N LYS A 194 -23.13 6.90 -28.81
CA LYS A 194 -22.79 6.00 -29.95
C LYS A 194 -23.58 6.20 -31.28
N ARG A 195 -24.47 7.19 -31.41
CA ARG A 195 -25.28 7.44 -32.62
C ARG A 195 -24.80 8.69 -33.36
N ILE A 196 -23.56 8.68 -33.83
CA ILE A 196 -22.95 9.83 -34.51
C ILE A 196 -22.70 9.48 -35.97
N ASN A 197 -23.15 10.36 -36.86
CA ASN A 197 -22.77 10.36 -38.26
C ASN A 197 -21.41 11.04 -38.38
N PHE A 198 -20.33 10.25 -38.42
CA PHE A 198 -18.94 10.73 -38.42
C PHE A 198 -18.50 11.38 -39.74
N CYS A 199 -19.35 11.34 -40.77
CA CYS A 199 -19.00 11.73 -42.13
C CYS A 199 -18.91 13.26 -42.36
N LEU A 200 -19.32 14.09 -41.40
CA LEU A 200 -19.27 15.55 -41.55
C LEU A 200 -18.06 16.15 -40.82
N ARG A 201 -17.12 16.71 -41.59
CA ARG A 201 -15.95 17.45 -41.11
C ARG A 201 -16.41 18.63 -40.22
N GLY A 202 -15.77 18.81 -39.06
CA GLY A 202 -16.08 19.90 -38.12
C GLY A 202 -17.29 19.68 -37.19
N SER A 203 -18.05 18.58 -37.37
CA SER A 203 -19.24 18.29 -36.56
C SER A 203 -18.96 18.13 -35.06
N TYR A 204 -17.80 17.60 -34.69
CA TYR A 204 -17.37 17.48 -33.28
C TYR A 204 -17.10 18.85 -32.64
N LEU A 205 -16.34 19.71 -33.33
CA LEU A 205 -15.97 21.04 -32.83
C LEU A 205 -17.23 21.91 -32.65
N ALA A 206 -18.13 21.91 -33.64
CA ALA A 206 -19.39 22.64 -33.55
C ALA A 206 -20.26 22.19 -32.35
N ARG A 207 -20.29 20.88 -32.04
CA ARG A 207 -21.00 20.36 -30.87
C ARG A 207 -20.32 20.73 -29.55
N CYS A 208 -18.99 20.75 -29.52
CA CYS A 208 -18.24 21.25 -28.35
C CYS A 208 -18.51 22.73 -28.13
N SER A 209 -18.50 23.56 -29.18
CA SER A 209 -18.88 24.98 -29.09
C SER A 209 -20.33 25.15 -28.63
N GLY A 210 -21.26 24.34 -29.14
CA GLY A 210 -22.65 24.33 -28.67
C GLY A 210 -22.77 23.96 -27.18
N ALA A 211 -21.97 23.00 -26.71
CA ALA A 211 -21.90 22.65 -25.29
C ALA A 211 -21.36 23.79 -24.43
N VAL A 212 -20.35 24.54 -24.90
CA VAL A 212 -19.81 25.73 -24.20
C VAL A 212 -20.88 26.79 -24.05
N ILE A 213 -21.56 27.14 -25.14
CA ILE A 213 -22.64 28.13 -25.11
C ILE A 213 -23.76 27.68 -24.17
N SER A 214 -24.16 26.40 -24.21
CA SER A 214 -25.18 25.89 -23.29
C SER A 214 -24.74 25.81 -21.82
N HIS A 215 -23.44 25.66 -21.55
CA HIS A 215 -22.91 25.65 -20.19
C HIS A 215 -22.91 27.06 -19.60
N ASN A 216 -22.53 28.06 -20.40
CA ASN A 216 -22.41 29.45 -19.98
C ASN A 216 -23.77 30.19 -20.04
N ALA A 217 -24.52 30.01 -21.12
CA ALA A 217 -25.83 30.58 -21.33
C ALA A 217 -26.91 29.51 -21.15
N ARG A 218 -27.71 29.64 -20.08
CA ARG A 218 -28.85 28.74 -19.80
C ARG A 218 -29.84 28.64 -20.97
N SER A 219 -29.88 29.66 -21.84
CA SER A 219 -30.69 29.76 -23.06
C SER A 219 -29.84 29.67 -24.32
N PHE A 220 -29.36 28.45 -24.63
CA PHE A 220 -28.49 28.17 -25.78
C PHE A 220 -29.02 28.71 -27.12
N MET A 221 -30.26 28.38 -27.49
CA MET A 221 -30.84 28.74 -28.79
C MET A 221 -31.07 30.25 -28.87
N SER A 222 -31.53 30.86 -27.77
CA SER A 222 -31.72 32.31 -27.73
C SER A 222 -30.42 33.08 -27.82
N SER A 223 -29.36 32.61 -27.15
CA SER A 223 -28.05 33.25 -27.20
C SER A 223 -27.42 33.17 -28.59
N VAL A 224 -27.52 32.01 -29.25
CA VAL A 224 -27.06 31.86 -30.65
C VAL A 224 -27.85 32.76 -31.58
N HIS A 225 -29.19 32.73 -31.51
CA HIS A 225 -30.05 33.53 -32.39
C HIS A 225 -29.81 35.04 -32.24
N LYS A 226 -29.73 35.52 -31.00
CA LYS A 226 -29.48 36.95 -30.75
C LYS A 226 -28.14 37.40 -31.29
N ASN A 227 -27.10 36.56 -31.19
CA ASN A 227 -25.77 36.92 -31.68
C ASN A 227 -25.66 36.83 -33.21
N MET A 228 -26.37 35.89 -33.84
CA MET A 228 -26.35 35.73 -35.30
C MET A 228 -27.21 36.77 -36.03
N TYR A 229 -28.36 37.13 -35.47
CA TYR A 229 -29.38 37.92 -36.17
C TYR A 229 -29.70 39.25 -35.49
N ASN A 230 -29.02 39.61 -34.39
CA ASN A 230 -29.29 40.79 -33.56
C ASN A 230 -30.77 40.99 -33.17
N THR A 231 -31.55 39.90 -33.19
CA THR A 231 -32.98 39.89 -32.94
C THR A 231 -33.33 38.80 -31.95
N SER A 232 -34.42 39.01 -31.22
CA SER A 232 -34.94 38.01 -30.31
C SER A 232 -35.53 36.83 -31.08
N PRO A 233 -35.26 35.58 -30.67
CA PRO A 233 -35.95 34.43 -31.25
C PRO A 233 -37.45 34.47 -30.96
N GLY A 234 -38.22 33.77 -31.79
CA GLY A 234 -39.67 33.65 -31.66
C GLY A 234 -40.13 32.98 -30.36
N ASN A 235 -41.40 33.18 -30.02
CA ASN A 235 -42.01 32.72 -28.76
C ASN A 235 -41.93 31.20 -28.55
N PHE A 236 -41.93 30.42 -29.63
CA PHE A 236 -41.78 28.97 -29.59
C PHE A 236 -40.43 28.52 -29.00
N VAL A 237 -39.32 29.10 -29.49
CA VAL A 237 -37.96 28.81 -28.99
C VAL A 237 -37.84 29.18 -27.52
N LYS A 238 -38.32 30.38 -27.15
CA LYS A 238 -38.38 30.83 -25.75
C LYS A 238 -39.22 29.91 -24.86
N SER A 239 -40.31 29.33 -25.40
CA SER A 239 -41.17 28.38 -24.68
C SER A 239 -40.45 27.06 -24.41
N ILE A 240 -39.74 26.52 -25.41
CA ILE A 240 -38.93 25.30 -25.26
C ILE A 240 -37.83 25.50 -24.21
N GLU A 241 -37.12 26.62 -24.26
CA GLU A 241 -36.05 26.91 -23.29
C GLU A 241 -36.59 27.08 -21.87
N ARG A 242 -37.71 27.79 -21.70
CA ARG A 242 -38.40 27.90 -20.39
C ARG A 242 -38.84 26.54 -19.86
N LYS A 243 -39.41 25.67 -20.72
CA LYS A 243 -39.77 24.30 -20.33
C LYS A 243 -38.55 23.50 -19.86
N ARG A 244 -37.43 23.57 -20.60
CA ARG A 244 -36.16 22.92 -20.22
C ARG A 244 -35.63 23.44 -18.88
N GLU A 245 -35.67 24.75 -18.65
CA GLU A 245 -35.22 25.35 -17.38
C GLU A 245 -36.08 24.89 -16.21
N ASN A 246 -37.41 24.87 -16.38
CA ASN A 246 -38.35 24.36 -15.37
C ASN A 246 -38.12 22.87 -15.07
N ASP A 247 -37.86 22.05 -16.08
CA ASP A 247 -37.53 20.64 -15.88
C ASP A 247 -36.21 20.44 -15.12
N ILE A 248 -35.19 21.26 -15.41
CA ILE A 248 -33.93 21.25 -14.66
C ILE A 248 -34.17 21.62 -13.20
N LEU A 249 -34.95 22.68 -12.93
CA LEU A 249 -35.32 23.11 -11.58
C LEU A 249 -36.12 22.01 -10.84
N ARG A 250 -37.07 21.38 -11.52
CA ARG A 250 -37.87 20.27 -10.98
C ARG A 250 -37.00 19.06 -10.65
N ARG A 251 -36.03 18.71 -11.50
CA ARG A 251 -35.05 17.65 -11.24
C ARG A 251 -34.17 18.01 -10.04
N LYS A 252 -33.65 19.23 -9.94
CA LYS A 252 -32.88 19.69 -8.76
C LYS A 252 -33.67 19.51 -7.46
N ARG A 253 -34.95 19.91 -7.45
CA ARG A 253 -35.87 19.73 -6.29
C ARG A 253 -36.15 18.27 -5.94
N LYS A 254 -36.23 17.37 -6.93
CA LYS A 254 -36.41 15.92 -6.68
C LYS A 254 -35.13 15.23 -6.19
N THR A 255 -33.96 15.74 -6.58
CA THR A 255 -32.66 15.13 -6.26
C THR A 255 -32.30 15.32 -4.77
N SER A 256 -32.76 16.39 -4.12
CA SER A 256 -32.59 16.58 -2.67
C SER A 256 -33.32 15.53 -1.82
N ARG A 257 -34.33 14.84 -2.38
CA ARG A 257 -35.14 13.82 -1.70
C ARG A 257 -34.73 12.37 -1.98
N ARG A 258 -33.88 12.11 -2.97
CA ARG A 258 -33.46 10.74 -3.31
C ARG A 258 -32.17 10.36 -2.58
N ARG A 259 -32.25 9.42 -1.63
CA ARG A 259 -31.08 8.62 -1.22
C ARG A 259 -30.61 7.83 -2.45
N CYS A 260 -29.51 8.26 -3.05
CA CYS A 260 -28.94 7.61 -4.22
C CYS A 260 -28.40 6.23 -3.80
N ARG A 261 -29.12 5.14 -4.08
CA ARG A 261 -28.54 3.79 -4.09
C ARG A 261 -27.65 3.70 -5.33
N LYS A 262 -26.36 3.98 -5.14
CA LYS A 262 -25.33 3.73 -6.14
C LYS A 262 -25.08 2.23 -6.22
N SER A 263 -25.63 1.57 -7.24
CA SER A 263 -24.97 0.39 -7.80
C SER A 263 -23.81 0.92 -8.65
N LEU A 264 -22.59 0.78 -8.14
CA LEU A 264 -21.34 1.13 -8.82
C LEU A 264 -20.54 -0.15 -9.03
N PHE A 265 -21.09 -1.10 -9.77
CA PHE A 265 -20.32 -2.25 -10.22
C PHE A 265 -20.63 -2.45 -11.71
N LEU A 266 -19.85 -1.76 -12.54
CA LEU A 266 -19.47 -2.32 -13.84
C LEU A 266 -18.08 -2.91 -13.63
N ASP A 267 -17.91 -4.17 -14.04
CA ASP A 267 -16.65 -4.88 -13.96
C ASP A 267 -15.53 -4.07 -14.63
N LYS A 268 -14.58 -3.61 -13.80
CA LYS A 268 -13.39 -2.89 -14.26
C LYS A 268 -12.42 -3.90 -14.85
N LYS A 269 -12.39 -4.02 -16.19
CA LYS A 269 -11.11 -4.32 -16.85
C LYS A 269 -10.11 -3.24 -16.43
N SER A 270 -8.95 -3.65 -15.90
CA SER A 270 -7.92 -2.71 -15.43
C SER A 270 -7.41 -1.87 -16.60
N ASN A 271 -7.73 -0.57 -16.62
CA ASN A 271 -7.16 0.36 -17.58
C ASN A 271 -5.72 0.68 -17.14
N LYS A 272 -4.71 0.45 -17.99
CA LYS A 272 -3.30 0.76 -17.69
C LYS A 272 -3.07 2.23 -17.27
N ASN A 273 -3.98 3.12 -17.68
CA ASN A 273 -3.88 4.55 -17.44
C ASN A 273 -4.63 5.04 -16.20
N TYR A 274 -5.47 4.20 -15.57
CA TYR A 274 -6.27 4.60 -14.42
C TYR A 274 -6.30 3.56 -13.29
N GLY A 275 -6.34 4.02 -12.04
CA GLY A 275 -6.46 3.17 -10.84
C GLY A 275 -5.12 2.76 -10.22
N VAL A 276 -5.12 1.64 -9.49
CA VAL A 276 -3.96 1.16 -8.70
C VAL A 276 -2.71 0.89 -9.56
N SER A 277 -2.91 0.61 -10.85
CA SER A 277 -1.83 0.37 -11.82
C SER A 277 -1.27 1.65 -12.45
N ALA A 278 -1.82 2.82 -12.15
CA ALA A 278 -1.33 4.09 -12.68
C ALA A 278 0.03 4.46 -12.06
N ARG A 279 0.98 4.86 -12.90
CA ARG A 279 2.32 5.29 -12.51
C ARG A 279 2.24 6.71 -11.95
N LYS A 280 2.79 6.89 -10.75
CA LYS A 280 3.03 8.20 -10.14
C LYS A 280 4.51 8.59 -10.38
N PRO A 281 4.83 9.88 -10.49
CA PRO A 281 6.23 10.31 -10.49
C PRO A 281 6.84 10.06 -9.12
N ASP A 282 8.17 9.93 -9.11
CA ASP A 282 8.93 9.76 -7.89
C ASP A 282 8.84 11.02 -7.02
N LEU A 283 9.03 10.84 -5.71
CA LEU A 283 9.10 11.94 -4.76
C LEU A 283 10.32 12.80 -5.07
N SER A 284 10.27 14.10 -4.78
CA SER A 284 11.46 14.94 -4.81
C SER A 284 12.49 14.46 -3.78
N GLU A 285 13.78 14.66 -4.08
CA GLU A 285 14.88 14.19 -3.23
C GLU A 285 14.79 14.73 -1.79
N SER A 286 14.39 16.00 -1.64
CA SER A 286 14.21 16.63 -0.32
C SER A 286 13.07 16.00 0.47
N THR A 287 11.92 15.75 -0.15
CA THR A 287 10.77 15.11 0.50
C THR A 287 11.06 13.64 0.79
N PHE A 288 11.79 12.95 -0.10
CA PHE A 288 12.24 11.57 0.13
C PHE A 288 13.15 11.49 1.36
N SER A 289 14.15 12.37 1.46
CA SER A 289 15.08 12.43 2.59
C SER A 289 14.36 12.68 3.92
N GLN A 290 13.45 13.65 3.98
CA GLN A 290 12.65 13.92 5.17
C GLN A 290 11.79 12.72 5.60
N LYS A 291 11.14 12.04 4.64
CA LYS A 291 10.34 10.84 4.93
C LYS A 291 11.20 9.66 5.38
N LYS A 292 12.39 9.51 4.79
CA LYS A 292 13.37 8.50 5.21
C LYS A 292 13.80 8.72 6.65
N GLU A 293 14.16 9.94 7.02
CA GLU A 293 14.54 10.28 8.40
C GLU A 293 13.40 10.06 9.38
N TRP A 294 12.19 10.51 9.03
CA TRP A 294 11.00 10.29 9.83
C TRP A 294 10.72 8.80 10.05
N LEU A 295 10.82 7.98 9.01
CA LEU A 295 10.66 6.53 9.13
C LEU A 295 11.72 5.93 10.05
N LEU A 296 13.00 6.30 9.87
CA LEU A 296 14.09 5.81 10.72
C LEU A 296 13.90 6.22 12.18
N SER A 297 13.39 7.43 12.44
CA SER A 297 13.08 7.90 13.79
C SER A 297 11.94 7.09 14.43
N THR A 298 10.95 6.69 13.64
CA THR A 298 9.79 5.90 14.09
C THR A 298 10.17 4.46 14.43
N LEU A 299 11.26 3.95 13.82
CA LEU A 299 11.76 2.60 14.07
C LEU A 299 12.66 2.49 15.30
N ARG A 300 13.02 3.63 15.92
CA ARG A 300 13.85 3.68 17.13
C ARG A 300 13.11 3.10 18.33
N LEU A 301 13.79 2.19 19.03
CA LEU A 301 13.35 1.42 20.17
C LEU A 301 14.49 1.34 21.18
N SER A 302 14.15 1.23 22.47
CA SER A 302 15.12 0.95 23.54
C SER A 302 15.51 -0.53 23.59
N ASP A 303 16.59 -0.83 24.31
CA ASP A 303 17.04 -2.22 24.49
C ASP A 303 16.00 -3.08 25.23
N GLU A 304 15.27 -2.49 26.17
CA GLU A 304 14.16 -3.14 26.87
C GLU A 304 13.00 -3.44 25.91
N GLU A 305 12.61 -2.48 25.08
CA GLU A 305 11.53 -2.65 24.10
C GLU A 305 11.87 -3.76 23.08
N MET A 306 13.12 -3.81 22.62
CA MET A 306 13.58 -4.86 21.71
C MET A 306 13.48 -6.26 22.35
N LYS A 307 13.86 -6.39 23.63
CA LYS A 307 13.70 -7.66 24.38
C LYS A 307 12.23 -8.03 24.56
N VAL A 308 11.35 -7.06 24.82
CA VAL A 308 9.90 -7.30 24.93
C VAL A 308 9.31 -7.77 23.60
N ILE A 309 9.74 -7.19 22.48
CA ILE A 309 9.29 -7.61 21.14
C ILE A 309 9.73 -9.03 20.85
N GLU A 310 10.98 -9.39 21.13
CA GLU A 310 11.49 -10.76 20.96
C GLU A 310 10.59 -11.74 21.72
N ARG A 311 10.38 -11.50 23.02
CA ARG A 311 9.56 -12.38 23.88
C ARG A 311 8.11 -12.52 23.41
N LYS A 312 7.48 -11.42 22.98
CA LYS A 312 6.10 -11.44 22.46
C LYS A 312 5.98 -12.09 21.08
N THR A 313 7.08 -12.33 20.39
CA THR A 313 7.10 -12.85 19.02
C THR A 313 7.70 -14.25 18.90
N ILE A 314 7.92 -14.95 20.02
CA ILE A 314 8.41 -16.34 20.07
C ILE A 314 7.57 -17.30 19.21
N ASN A 315 6.25 -17.08 19.11
CA ASN A 315 5.36 -17.92 18.32
C ASN A 315 5.41 -17.60 16.79
N GLN A 316 6.35 -16.74 16.38
CA GLN A 316 6.71 -16.41 15.00
C GLN A 316 5.51 -16.22 14.05
N ARG A 317 5.31 -17.16 13.10
CA ARG A 317 4.29 -17.07 12.04
C ARG A 317 2.85 -17.00 12.58
N THR A 318 2.58 -17.54 13.77
CA THR A 318 1.24 -17.44 14.38
C THR A 318 1.02 -16.09 15.05
N SER A 319 2.10 -15.37 15.40
CA SER A 319 2.04 -14.04 16.02
C SER A 319 1.72 -12.93 14.98
N PRO A 320 0.64 -12.15 15.19
CA PRO A 320 0.36 -10.98 14.36
C PRO A 320 1.44 -9.90 14.50
N LEU A 321 1.93 -9.71 15.73
CA LEU A 321 2.98 -8.73 16.04
C LEU A 321 4.27 -9.03 15.27
N TRP A 322 4.66 -10.30 15.19
CA TRP A 322 5.85 -10.73 14.43
C TRP A 322 5.72 -10.38 12.94
N LYS A 323 4.54 -10.55 12.34
CA LYS A 323 4.29 -10.19 10.92
C LYS A 323 4.40 -8.69 10.70
N GLU A 324 3.84 -7.88 11.61
CA GLU A 324 3.89 -6.42 11.50
C GLU A 324 5.31 -5.88 11.68
N GLU A 325 6.05 -6.34 12.68
CA GLU A 325 7.44 -5.90 12.90
C GLU A 325 8.35 -6.28 11.73
N ARG A 326 8.13 -7.45 11.11
CA ARG A 326 8.84 -7.86 9.88
C ARG A 326 8.44 -7.10 8.62
N ARG A 327 7.25 -6.50 8.57
CA ARG A 327 6.85 -5.62 7.45
C ARG A 327 7.60 -4.30 7.48
N LYS A 328 7.87 -3.80 8.69
CA LYS A 328 8.59 -2.55 8.94
C LYS A 328 10.11 -2.65 8.69
N ARG A 329 10.69 -3.84 8.81
CA ARG A 329 12.16 -4.08 8.84
C ARG A 329 12.63 -5.04 7.77
N LEU A 330 13.85 -4.84 7.27
CA LEU A 330 14.51 -5.79 6.37
C LEU A 330 14.99 -7.00 7.19
N THR A 331 14.58 -8.19 6.75
CA THR A 331 14.85 -9.43 7.46
C THR A 331 15.95 -10.24 6.77
N ALA A 332 16.64 -11.13 7.50
CA ALA A 332 17.67 -12.00 6.94
C ALA A 332 17.25 -12.70 5.62
N SER A 333 15.99 -13.15 5.52
CA SER A 333 15.43 -13.77 4.31
C SER A 333 15.34 -12.84 3.09
N ASP A 334 15.37 -11.52 3.28
CA ASP A 334 15.31 -10.52 2.20
C ASP A 334 16.70 -10.25 1.60
N PHE A 335 17.78 -10.45 2.36
CA PHE A 335 19.13 -10.01 2.00
C PHE A 335 19.68 -10.68 0.75
N CYS A 336 19.37 -11.96 0.51
CA CYS A 336 19.81 -12.63 -0.71
C CYS A 336 19.30 -11.90 -1.97
N ALA A 337 18.06 -11.43 -1.98
CA ALA A 337 17.49 -10.69 -3.10
C ALA A 337 18.03 -9.25 -3.17
N ILE A 338 18.27 -8.61 -2.02
CA ILE A 338 18.78 -7.25 -1.95
C ILE A 338 20.24 -7.18 -2.42
N CYS A 339 21.10 -8.07 -1.93
CA CYS A 339 22.52 -8.08 -2.28
C CYS A 339 22.78 -8.45 -3.75
N LYS A 340 21.91 -9.26 -4.37
CA LYS A 340 22.00 -9.63 -5.79
C LYS A 340 21.36 -8.60 -6.73
N LYS A 341 20.72 -7.56 -6.18
CA LYS A 341 20.02 -6.55 -6.99
C LYS A 341 21.04 -5.65 -7.70
N LEU A 342 20.89 -5.51 -9.00
CA LEU A 342 21.68 -4.53 -9.77
C LEU A 342 21.23 -3.09 -9.47
N PRO A 343 22.14 -2.10 -9.58
CA PRO A 343 21.79 -0.69 -9.30
C PRO A 343 20.59 -0.19 -10.10
N HIS A 344 20.49 -0.58 -11.39
CA HIS A 344 19.47 -0.13 -12.34
C HIS A 344 18.15 -0.93 -12.29
N THR A 345 18.09 -2.05 -11.58
CA THR A 345 16.83 -2.80 -11.41
C THR A 345 15.93 -2.09 -10.40
N SER A 346 14.63 -1.99 -10.65
CA SER A 346 13.69 -1.41 -9.68
C SER A 346 13.57 -2.25 -8.41
N CYS A 347 13.47 -1.60 -7.24
CA CYS A 347 13.21 -2.27 -5.95
C CYS A 347 11.73 -2.66 -5.75
N GLU A 348 10.83 -2.25 -6.66
CA GLU A 348 9.38 -2.43 -6.56
C GLU A 348 8.99 -3.91 -6.34
N GLY A 349 9.62 -4.84 -7.05
CA GLY A 349 9.32 -6.27 -6.93
C GLY A 349 9.64 -6.83 -5.55
N ILE A 350 10.77 -6.41 -4.96
CA ILE A 350 11.21 -6.83 -3.62
C ILE A 350 10.23 -6.28 -2.57
N ILE A 351 9.86 -5.00 -2.69
CA ILE A 351 8.93 -4.34 -1.77
C ILE A 351 7.54 -4.98 -1.85
N LYS A 352 7.03 -5.23 -3.07
CA LYS A 352 5.73 -5.89 -3.26
C LYS A 352 5.70 -7.28 -2.67
N LYS A 353 6.77 -8.06 -2.86
CA LYS A 353 6.91 -9.38 -2.25
C LYS A 353 6.86 -9.26 -0.72
N LYS A 354 7.61 -8.34 -0.14
CA LYS A 354 7.69 -8.17 1.32
C LYS A 354 6.37 -7.72 1.96
N LEU A 355 5.67 -6.76 1.34
CA LEU A 355 4.47 -6.16 1.94
C LEU A 355 3.19 -6.94 1.65
N TYR A 356 3.08 -7.56 0.48
CA TYR A 356 1.82 -8.09 -0.04
C TYR A 356 1.83 -9.57 -0.43
N SER A 357 2.98 -10.25 -0.45
CA SER A 357 2.98 -11.67 -0.83
C SER A 357 2.43 -12.56 0.28
N ASN A 358 1.55 -13.49 -0.12
CA ASN A 358 1.05 -14.60 0.69
C ASN A 358 1.35 -15.96 0.01
N PHE A 359 2.42 -16.01 -0.78
CA PHE A 359 2.75 -17.18 -1.59
C PHE A 359 3.13 -18.36 -0.68
N ARG A 360 2.44 -19.49 -0.85
CA ARG A 360 2.77 -20.79 -0.24
C ARG A 360 3.05 -21.79 -1.34
N SER A 361 4.07 -22.62 -1.14
CA SER A 361 4.37 -23.75 -2.03
C SER A 361 4.42 -25.03 -1.21
N SER A 362 4.21 -26.18 -1.85
CA SER A 362 4.29 -27.50 -1.21
C SER A 362 5.63 -27.72 -0.50
N ALA A 363 6.73 -27.23 -1.09
CA ALA A 363 8.06 -27.28 -0.47
C ALA A 363 8.15 -26.44 0.82
N MET A 364 7.47 -25.30 0.89
CA MET A 364 7.44 -24.46 2.10
C MET A 364 6.58 -25.09 3.20
N GLU A 365 5.50 -25.79 2.83
CA GLU A 365 4.65 -26.51 3.78
C GLU A 365 5.36 -27.73 4.34
N TYR A 366 6.05 -28.48 3.48
CA TYR A 366 6.93 -29.57 3.91
C TYR A 366 8.01 -29.08 4.88
N GLY A 367 8.66 -27.96 4.58
CA GLY A 367 9.65 -27.37 5.47
C GLY A 367 9.07 -27.03 6.84
N GLU A 368 7.90 -26.37 6.86
CA GLU A 368 7.20 -25.99 8.09
C GLU A 368 6.79 -27.18 8.96
N SER A 369 6.33 -28.30 8.37
CA SER A 369 5.90 -29.46 9.15
C SER A 369 7.06 -30.28 9.73
N HIS A 370 8.23 -30.27 9.09
CA HIS A 370 9.38 -31.09 9.51
C HIS A 370 10.44 -30.31 10.31
N GLU A 371 10.36 -28.99 10.37
CA GLU A 371 11.28 -28.13 11.12
C GLU A 371 11.34 -28.51 12.61
N GLY A 372 10.19 -28.75 13.24
CA GLY A 372 10.13 -29.16 14.65
C GLY A 372 10.73 -30.54 14.92
N GLU A 373 10.62 -31.48 13.98
CA GLU A 373 11.27 -32.79 14.08
C GLU A 373 12.79 -32.67 13.94
N ALA A 374 13.26 -31.83 13.01
CA ALA A 374 14.67 -31.56 12.79
C ALA A 374 15.34 -30.95 14.03
N LEU A 375 14.67 -29.99 14.68
CA LEU A 375 15.17 -29.36 15.91
C LEU A 375 15.29 -30.37 17.06
N LYS A 376 14.28 -31.23 17.26
CA LYS A 376 14.33 -32.30 18.27
C LYS A 376 15.44 -33.31 18.01
N SER A 377 15.62 -33.71 16.76
CA SER A 377 16.69 -34.62 16.37
C SER A 377 18.07 -34.02 16.67
N LEU A 378 18.25 -32.72 16.40
CA LEU A 378 19.48 -32.00 16.69
C LEU A 378 19.73 -31.86 18.20
N GLU A 379 18.71 -31.51 18.98
CA GLU A 379 18.77 -31.42 20.44
C GLU A 379 19.23 -32.75 21.06
N ASN A 380 18.66 -33.88 20.60
CA ASN A 380 19.05 -35.22 21.05
C ASN A 380 20.48 -35.60 20.65
N ALA A 381 20.88 -35.28 19.41
CA ALA A 381 22.19 -35.66 18.89
C ALA A 381 23.35 -34.88 19.54
N LEU A 382 23.13 -33.61 19.86
CA LEU A 382 24.14 -32.75 20.47
C LEU A 382 24.07 -32.71 21.99
N GLY A 383 22.99 -33.20 22.59
CA GLY A 383 22.73 -33.07 24.02
C GLY A 383 22.60 -31.61 24.48
N LEU A 384 22.28 -30.68 23.57
CA LEU A 384 22.15 -29.25 23.83
C LEU A 384 20.70 -28.82 23.74
N LYS A 385 20.23 -28.08 24.75
CA LYS A 385 18.86 -27.58 24.80
C LYS A 385 18.64 -26.43 23.83
N ILE A 386 17.79 -26.63 22.83
CA ILE A 386 17.46 -25.58 21.84
C ILE A 386 16.25 -24.80 22.32
N ARG A 387 16.40 -23.48 22.48
CA ARG A 387 15.34 -22.59 22.95
C ARG A 387 14.63 -21.95 21.75
N PRO A 388 13.29 -21.85 21.78
CA PRO A 388 12.55 -21.10 20.77
C PRO A 388 12.82 -19.60 20.95
N CYS A 389 12.72 -18.86 19.85
CA CYS A 389 13.01 -17.43 19.85
C CYS A 389 12.11 -16.63 18.92
N GLY A 390 12.01 -15.33 19.21
CA GLY A 390 11.22 -14.39 18.44
C GLY A 390 12.04 -13.58 17.43
N LEU A 391 11.57 -12.37 17.16
CA LEU A 391 12.23 -11.43 16.28
C LEU A 391 13.31 -10.64 17.03
N PHE A 392 14.56 -10.79 16.61
CA PHE A 392 15.68 -9.95 17.04
C PHE A 392 15.80 -8.73 16.15
N ILE A 393 15.86 -7.55 16.77
CA ILE A 393 16.09 -6.27 16.10
C ILE A 393 17.55 -5.88 16.33
N HIS A 394 18.23 -5.41 15.29
CA HIS A 394 19.62 -5.02 15.41
C HIS A 394 19.74 -3.72 16.26
N PRO A 395 20.60 -3.67 17.30
CA PRO A 395 20.61 -2.57 18.27
C PRO A 395 20.94 -1.21 17.66
N LYS A 396 21.95 -1.16 16.77
CA LYS A 396 22.35 0.07 16.05
C LYS A 396 21.49 0.36 14.81
N LEU A 397 21.31 -0.64 13.94
CA LEU A 397 20.60 -0.53 12.67
C LEU A 397 19.18 -1.10 12.78
N GLN A 398 18.31 -0.42 13.51
CA GLN A 398 16.99 -0.97 13.90
C GLN A 398 16.00 -1.18 12.74
N TYR A 399 16.36 -0.79 11.52
CA TYR A 399 15.65 -1.19 10.30
C TYR A 399 15.97 -2.63 9.85
N LEU A 400 16.92 -3.31 10.53
CA LEU A 400 17.30 -4.70 10.31
C LEU A 400 16.77 -5.60 11.42
N ALA A 401 16.32 -6.80 11.05
CA ALA A 401 15.89 -7.81 12.00
C ALA A 401 16.17 -9.24 11.51
N ALA A 402 16.18 -10.21 12.42
CA ALA A 402 16.30 -11.62 12.11
C ALA A 402 15.48 -12.47 13.08
N THR A 403 15.06 -13.65 12.65
CA THR A 403 14.44 -14.67 13.49
C THR A 403 15.20 -15.95 13.18
N PRO A 404 16.11 -16.41 14.06
CA PRO A 404 16.72 -17.72 13.92
C PRO A 404 15.67 -18.81 14.19
N ASP A 405 15.95 -20.04 13.76
CA ASP A 405 15.04 -21.16 13.95
C ASP A 405 15.15 -21.72 15.39
N GLY A 406 16.32 -21.54 16.02
CA GLY A 406 16.53 -21.85 17.45
C GLY A 406 17.73 -21.12 18.04
N LEU A 407 17.81 -21.12 19.37
CA LEU A 407 18.95 -20.59 20.12
C LEU A 407 19.59 -21.67 20.98
N VAL A 408 20.91 -21.70 21.00
CA VAL A 408 21.72 -22.47 21.94
C VAL A 408 22.58 -21.50 22.77
N ASP A 409 23.18 -21.97 23.86
CA ASP A 409 23.83 -21.07 24.83
C ASP A 409 24.90 -20.17 24.20
N ASP A 410 25.66 -20.67 23.22
CA ASP A 410 26.72 -19.94 22.52
C ASP A 410 26.50 -19.78 21.00
N GLY A 411 25.26 -19.90 20.51
CA GLY A 411 25.02 -19.91 19.06
C GLY A 411 23.57 -19.85 18.61
N ILE A 412 23.38 -19.86 17.29
CA ILE A 412 22.06 -19.85 16.66
C ILE A 412 21.85 -21.13 15.85
N VAL A 413 20.60 -21.56 15.69
CA VAL A 413 20.25 -22.73 14.89
C VAL A 413 19.47 -22.26 13.67
N GLU A 414 19.86 -22.75 12.50
CA GLU A 414 19.17 -22.52 11.23
C GLU A 414 18.90 -23.89 10.58
N VAL A 415 17.64 -24.18 10.32
CA VAL A 415 17.17 -25.48 9.82
C VAL A 415 16.78 -25.36 8.35
N LYS A 416 17.05 -26.43 7.60
CA LYS A 416 16.64 -26.52 6.19
C LYS A 416 16.13 -27.94 5.89
N CYS A 417 14.86 -28.02 5.53
CA CYS A 417 14.18 -29.27 5.17
C CYS A 417 13.76 -29.25 3.69
N PRO A 418 14.65 -29.63 2.74
CA PRO A 418 14.33 -29.61 1.32
C PRO A 418 13.42 -30.78 0.91
N ALA A 419 12.21 -30.47 0.44
CA ALA A 419 11.25 -31.48 -0.04
C ALA A 419 11.81 -32.39 -1.15
N SER A 420 12.75 -31.90 -1.96
CA SER A 420 13.39 -32.67 -3.04
C SER A 420 14.26 -33.83 -2.57
N CYS A 421 14.58 -33.90 -1.27
CA CYS A 421 15.44 -34.92 -0.69
C CYS A 421 14.69 -35.81 0.31
N GLN A 422 13.35 -35.77 0.33
CA GLN A 422 12.52 -36.51 1.29
C GLN A 422 12.82 -38.03 1.31
N ASP A 423 13.04 -38.64 0.15
CA ASP A 423 13.23 -40.09 0.01
C ASP A 423 14.69 -40.49 -0.24
N ILE A 424 15.64 -39.58 0.00
CA ILE A 424 17.03 -39.74 -0.42
C ILE A 424 17.96 -39.56 0.77
N THR A 425 18.92 -40.47 0.91
CA THR A 425 19.93 -40.39 1.97
C THR A 425 20.87 -39.18 1.77
N PRO A 426 21.49 -38.65 2.84
CA PRO A 426 22.39 -37.50 2.73
C PRO A 426 23.52 -37.72 1.71
N SER A 427 24.17 -38.88 1.72
CA SER A 427 25.25 -39.22 0.79
C SER A 427 24.79 -39.19 -0.67
N GLN A 428 23.59 -39.73 -0.95
CA GLN A 428 22.99 -39.68 -2.29
C GLN A 428 22.58 -38.25 -2.69
N ALA A 429 22.04 -37.45 -1.76
CA ALA A 429 21.65 -36.08 -2.04
C ALA A 429 22.85 -35.18 -2.37
N ILE A 430 24.00 -35.41 -1.72
CA ILE A 430 25.26 -34.71 -2.01
C ILE A 430 25.84 -35.17 -3.35
N SER A 431 25.83 -36.48 -3.63
CA SER A 431 26.25 -37.01 -4.94
C SER A 431 25.40 -36.47 -6.10
N LEU A 432 24.09 -36.27 -5.88
CA LEU A 432 23.16 -35.68 -6.84
C LEU A 432 23.26 -34.14 -6.93
N LYS A 433 24.21 -33.52 -6.22
CA LYS A 433 24.40 -32.05 -6.14
C LYS A 433 23.14 -31.29 -5.74
N LYS A 434 22.24 -31.93 -4.97
CA LYS A 434 21.04 -31.25 -4.42
C LYS A 434 21.41 -30.24 -3.33
N PHE A 435 22.55 -30.44 -2.68
CA PHE A 435 23.16 -29.48 -1.75
C PHE A 435 24.40 -28.84 -2.37
N LEU A 436 24.31 -27.56 -2.74
CA LEU A 436 25.41 -26.82 -3.37
C LEU A 436 26.56 -26.44 -2.41
N PHE A 437 26.40 -26.72 -1.11
CA PHE A 437 27.32 -26.32 -0.05
C PHE A 437 28.14 -27.49 0.51
N TRP A 438 27.98 -28.72 0.00
CA TRP A 438 28.82 -29.87 0.35
C TRP A 438 29.52 -30.44 -0.87
N LYS A 439 30.76 -30.87 -0.70
CA LYS A 439 31.53 -31.64 -1.67
C LYS A 439 32.02 -32.93 -1.03
N ILE A 440 31.99 -34.01 -1.78
CA ILE A 440 32.67 -35.25 -1.41
C ILE A 440 34.08 -35.14 -2.01
N ASP A 441 35.11 -35.28 -1.18
CA ASP A 441 36.49 -35.35 -1.64
C ASP A 441 36.80 -36.72 -2.28
N ARG A 442 37.93 -36.84 -2.97
CA ARG A 442 38.37 -38.06 -3.67
C ARG A 442 38.47 -39.29 -2.74
N PHE A 443 38.54 -39.07 -1.43
CA PHE A 443 38.59 -40.11 -0.39
C PHE A 443 37.22 -40.44 0.24
N GLY A 444 36.11 -39.91 -0.29
CA GLY A 444 34.76 -40.17 0.22
C GLY A 444 34.35 -39.35 1.44
N GLN A 445 35.23 -38.46 1.93
CA GLN A 445 34.93 -37.56 3.05
C GLN A 445 34.08 -36.38 2.60
N ILE A 446 33.11 -35.98 3.44
CA ILE A 446 32.15 -34.92 3.11
C ILE A 446 32.64 -33.60 3.71
N HIS A 447 32.92 -32.61 2.85
CA HIS A 447 33.39 -31.28 3.24
C HIS A 447 32.35 -30.21 2.95
N LEU A 448 32.19 -29.27 3.89
CA LEU A 448 31.40 -28.06 3.70
C LEU A 448 32.19 -27.04 2.87
N LEU A 449 31.60 -26.50 1.82
CA LEU A 449 32.12 -25.36 1.08
C LEU A 449 31.94 -24.09 1.91
N ILE A 450 32.96 -23.73 2.69
CA ILE A 450 32.99 -22.45 3.42
C ILE A 450 33.31 -21.34 2.42
N ALA A 451 32.30 -20.60 1.98
CA ALA A 451 32.49 -19.31 1.34
C ALA A 451 32.56 -18.21 2.42
N GLY A 452 33.78 -17.94 2.91
CA GLY A 452 34.08 -16.83 3.83
C GLY A 452 34.28 -17.22 5.30
N THR A 453 35.20 -16.52 5.96
CA THR A 453 35.69 -16.67 7.34
C THR A 453 34.61 -16.81 8.42
N TYR A 454 34.05 -18.00 8.59
CA TYR A 454 33.26 -18.38 9.77
C TYR A 454 33.66 -19.79 10.20
N ARG A 455 34.17 -19.93 11.43
CA ARG A 455 34.53 -21.21 12.05
C ARG A 455 33.23 -21.90 12.47
N SER A 456 32.84 -22.97 11.78
CA SER A 456 31.80 -23.90 12.22
C SER A 456 32.44 -25.17 12.80
N LYS A 457 31.95 -25.65 13.94
CA LYS A 457 32.18 -27.05 14.38
C LYS A 457 31.09 -27.91 13.74
N VAL A 458 31.51 -28.92 12.97
CA VAL A 458 30.63 -29.94 12.39
C VAL A 458 30.70 -31.16 13.31
N SER A 459 29.58 -31.57 13.90
CA SER A 459 29.46 -32.92 14.46
C SER A 459 28.86 -33.83 13.38
N GLN A 460 29.64 -34.82 12.98
CA GLN A 460 29.22 -35.91 12.12
C GLN A 460 28.39 -36.87 12.99
N ILE A 461 27.12 -37.11 12.64
CA ILE A 461 26.37 -38.24 13.22
C ILE A 461 26.62 -39.38 12.24
N ASP A 462 27.63 -40.19 12.53
CA ASP A 462 27.89 -41.42 11.79
C ASP A 462 26.74 -42.39 12.01
N ALA A 463 26.09 -42.81 10.93
CA ALA A 463 25.03 -43.81 10.94
C ALA A 463 25.57 -45.22 10.65
N ASP A 464 26.87 -45.46 10.84
CA ASP A 464 27.50 -46.77 10.60
C ASP A 464 28.33 -47.18 11.82
N THR A 465 27.68 -47.74 12.84
CA THR A 465 28.35 -48.67 13.74
C THR A 465 27.35 -49.69 14.24
N GLN A 466 27.39 -50.90 13.68
CA GLN A 466 26.81 -52.09 14.29
C GLN A 466 27.56 -52.39 15.59
N PRO A 467 26.90 -52.64 16.73
CA PRO A 467 27.45 -53.53 17.72
C PRO A 467 27.08 -54.96 17.32
N GLY A 468 28.09 -55.73 16.93
CA GLY A 468 27.98 -57.18 16.98
C GLY A 468 27.78 -57.61 18.43
N PHE A 469 26.60 -58.14 18.72
CA PHE A 469 26.40 -59.09 19.81
C PHE A 469 25.35 -60.09 19.33
N ASP A 470 25.83 -61.30 19.14
CA ASP A 470 25.10 -62.50 18.74
C ASP A 470 24.36 -63.06 19.95
N PHE A 471 23.04 -63.25 19.86
CA PHE A 471 22.30 -64.31 20.57
C PHE A 471 20.94 -64.55 19.88
N GLY A 472 20.88 -65.70 19.20
CA GLY A 472 19.74 -66.57 18.85
C GLY A 472 18.29 -66.11 18.95
N GLY A 473 17.50 -66.47 17.92
CA GLY A 473 16.07 -66.74 18.09
C GLY A 473 15.15 -66.35 16.93
N THR A 474 14.97 -67.29 15.99
CA THR A 474 13.73 -67.60 15.24
C THR A 474 12.69 -66.50 14.96
N GLY A 475 12.59 -66.12 13.68
CA GLY A 475 11.33 -66.12 12.90
C GLY A 475 10.21 -65.14 13.25
N ASN A 476 10.02 -64.09 12.41
CA ASN A 476 8.82 -63.98 11.56
C ASN A 476 8.88 -62.74 10.65
N LYS A 477 8.60 -62.93 9.36
CA LYS A 477 8.42 -61.86 8.37
C LYS A 477 7.09 -61.13 8.63
N LYS A 478 7.16 -59.84 9.00
CA LYS A 478 6.08 -58.88 8.72
C LYS A 478 6.67 -57.63 8.08
N LYS A 479 6.20 -57.31 6.88
CA LYS A 479 6.51 -56.11 6.10
C LYS A 479 6.07 -54.87 6.90
N GLY A 480 7.02 -54.17 7.51
CA GLY A 480 6.88 -52.80 7.99
C GLY A 480 7.63 -51.87 7.05
N LYS A 481 6.93 -50.90 6.44
CA LYS A 481 7.57 -49.80 5.71
C LYS A 481 8.26 -48.91 6.75
N ASN A 482 9.59 -48.96 6.83
CA ASN A 482 10.36 -47.99 7.61
C ASN A 482 10.33 -46.65 6.86
N LEU A 483 9.51 -45.72 7.36
CA LEU A 483 9.59 -44.30 7.05
C LEU A 483 10.86 -43.76 7.72
N VAL A 484 11.95 -43.65 6.95
CA VAL A 484 13.15 -42.94 7.39
C VAL A 484 12.91 -41.45 7.16
N ASN A 485 12.34 -40.75 8.14
CA ASN A 485 12.25 -39.29 8.12
C ASN A 485 13.66 -38.70 8.23
N THR A 486 14.26 -38.30 7.10
CA THR A 486 15.53 -37.56 7.08
C THR A 486 15.28 -36.06 7.19
N SER A 487 15.48 -35.50 8.38
CA SER A 487 15.44 -34.06 8.64
C SER A 487 16.82 -33.58 9.10
N PHE A 488 17.42 -32.60 8.39
CA PHE A 488 18.75 -32.07 8.68
C PHE A 488 18.69 -30.71 9.38
N CYS A 489 19.63 -30.48 10.30
CA CYS A 489 19.63 -29.33 11.21
C CYS A 489 21.05 -28.74 11.31
N TRP A 490 21.20 -27.42 11.36
CA TRP A 490 22.50 -26.73 11.38
C TRP A 490 22.59 -25.76 12.56
N ILE A 491 23.72 -25.74 13.26
CA ILE A 491 24.08 -24.68 14.21
C ILE A 491 25.04 -23.72 13.50
N LYS A 492 24.73 -22.43 13.55
CA LYS A 492 25.53 -21.33 13.02
C LYS A 492 26.23 -20.56 14.14
#